data_AF-A0A4R9JD67-F1
#
_entry.id   AF-A0A4R9JD67-F1
#
_cell.length_a   1.000
_cell.length_b   1.000
_cell.length_c   1.000
_cell.angle_alpha   90.00
_cell.angle_beta   90.00
_cell.angle_gamma   90.00
#
_symmetry.space_group_name_H-M   'P 1'
#
loop_
_entity.id
_entity.type
_entity.pdbx_description
1 polymer ?
#
loop_
_entity_poly.entity_id
_entity_poly.type
_entity_poly.pdbx_seq_one_letter_code
_entity_poly.pdbx_strand_id
1 'polypeptide(L)'
;MPILRKKGTMDTKKFVKRLMAYGSKKYGLLYDRWVIIGVRGIDFKDGIVKANNDAINEYNDALFLIRTVNKSLEFKTYSCTIDPGRYWLNKPMNPAGTARVAEGIYKYKLGMHRGHKAFNQYAKVTVNRYAPHQNTKPWFKWKDESSVVTQTGFFAIDIHAKSSSSKFVEMASAGCTVLNSTWTDPSWLEFYSTIEKAISAHSQAYICYCVLDQSTAATILS
;
A
#
# COMPACT_ATOMS: atom_id res chain seq x y z
N MET A 1 34.78 -10.24 -7.60
CA MET A 1 33.74 -10.80 -8.50
C MET A 1 32.62 -9.76 -8.66
N PRO A 2 32.25 -9.35 -9.87
CA PRO A 2 31.09 -8.48 -10.04
C PRO A 2 29.84 -9.32 -9.73
N ILE A 3 29.08 -8.89 -8.71
CA ILE A 3 27.80 -9.50 -8.38
C ILE A 3 26.90 -9.28 -9.59
N LEU A 4 26.61 -10.33 -10.36
CA LEU A 4 25.57 -10.29 -11.38
C LEU A 4 24.28 -9.81 -10.70
N ARG A 5 23.85 -8.58 -10.99
CA ARG A 5 22.53 -8.09 -10.58
C ARG A 5 21.50 -8.99 -11.26
N LYS A 6 20.83 -9.83 -10.47
CA LYS A 6 19.65 -10.57 -10.95
C LYS A 6 18.64 -9.54 -11.46
N LYS A 7 18.18 -9.72 -12.69
CA LYS A 7 17.17 -8.88 -13.32
C LYS A 7 15.96 -8.79 -12.38
N GLY A 8 15.52 -7.57 -12.03
CA GLY A 8 14.39 -7.36 -11.13
C GLY A 8 14.72 -7.24 -9.62
N THR A 9 15.98 -7.03 -9.25
CA THR A 9 16.37 -6.67 -7.86
C THR A 9 17.14 -5.35 -7.78
N MET A 10 16.98 -4.62 -6.67
CA MET A 10 17.60 -3.31 -6.45
C MET A 10 17.90 -3.04 -4.98
N ASP A 11 18.98 -2.32 -4.70
CA ASP A 11 19.20 -1.71 -3.37
C ASP A 11 18.01 -0.82 -2.96
N THR A 12 17.52 -0.96 -1.73
CA THR A 12 16.33 -0.26 -1.23
C THR A 12 16.48 1.25 -1.32
N LYS A 13 17.65 1.81 -0.98
CA LYS A 13 17.87 3.26 -1.03
C LYS A 13 17.85 3.77 -2.48
N LYS A 14 18.41 3.00 -3.42
CA LYS A 14 18.31 3.29 -4.85
C LYS A 14 16.87 3.19 -5.35
N PHE A 15 16.11 2.19 -4.91
CA PHE A 15 14.71 2.04 -5.27
C PHE A 15 13.86 3.20 -4.76
N VAL A 16 14.03 3.61 -3.49
CA VAL A 16 13.36 4.78 -2.90
C VAL A 16 13.66 6.05 -3.69
N LYS A 17 14.92 6.29 -4.10
CA LYS A 17 15.25 7.45 -4.94
C LYS A 17 14.52 7.43 -6.29
N ARG A 18 14.35 6.25 -6.89
CA ARG A 18 13.59 6.13 -8.14
C ARG A 18 12.08 6.27 -7.92
N LEU A 19 11.54 5.76 -6.81
CA LEU A 19 10.15 6.04 -6.39
C LEU A 19 9.91 7.54 -6.25
N MET A 20 10.84 8.26 -5.62
CA MET A 20 10.76 9.72 -5.48
C MET A 20 10.77 10.42 -6.83
N ALA A 21 11.71 10.07 -7.71
CA ALA A 21 11.79 10.65 -9.04
C ALA A 21 10.52 10.38 -9.87
N TYR A 22 9.99 9.16 -9.81
CA TYR A 22 8.73 8.79 -10.46
C TYR A 22 7.55 9.58 -9.89
N GLY A 23 7.43 9.63 -8.55
CA GLY A 23 6.36 10.34 -7.86
C GLY A 23 6.36 11.85 -8.15
N SER A 24 7.53 12.49 -8.13
CA SER A 24 7.66 13.90 -8.51
C SER A 24 7.32 14.13 -9.98
N LYS A 25 7.84 13.29 -10.89
CA LYS A 25 7.61 13.45 -12.34
C LYS A 25 6.14 13.21 -12.74
N LYS A 26 5.52 12.14 -12.24
CA LYS A 26 4.18 11.74 -12.65
C LYS A 26 3.09 12.51 -11.92
N TYR A 27 3.31 12.82 -10.64
CA TYR A 27 2.25 13.34 -9.78
C TYR A 27 2.59 14.66 -9.07
N GLY A 28 3.78 15.23 -9.30
CA GLY A 28 4.19 16.46 -8.61
C GLY A 28 4.41 16.28 -7.10
N LEU A 29 4.72 15.05 -6.65
CA LEU A 29 4.98 14.80 -5.23
C LEU A 29 6.20 15.59 -4.74
N LEU A 30 6.00 16.29 -3.62
CA LEU A 30 7.05 16.92 -2.84
C LEU A 30 7.35 16.05 -1.63
N TYR A 31 8.62 15.98 -1.28
CA TYR A 31 9.13 15.18 -0.16
C TYR A 31 9.72 16.05 0.96
N ASP A 32 9.37 17.35 1.01
CA ASP A 32 9.68 18.24 2.14
C ASP A 32 8.92 17.84 3.41
N ARG A 33 7.94 16.96 3.27
CA ARG A 33 7.10 16.35 4.29
C ARG A 33 7.00 14.84 4.06
N TRP A 34 6.48 14.12 5.04
CA TRP A 34 6.24 12.68 4.90
C TRP A 34 5.19 12.39 3.82
N VAL A 35 5.51 11.45 2.95
CA VAL A 35 4.60 10.88 1.95
C VAL A 35 4.59 9.37 2.14
N ILE A 36 3.41 8.76 2.10
CA ILE A 36 3.25 7.30 2.06
C ILE A 36 3.24 6.88 0.59
N ILE A 37 4.10 5.96 0.19
CA ILE A 37 4.04 5.29 -1.12
C ILE A 37 3.82 3.81 -0.87
N GLY A 38 2.63 3.31 -1.20
CA GLY A 38 2.32 1.89 -1.25
C GLY A 38 2.64 1.32 -2.61
N VAL A 39 3.33 0.18 -2.63
CA VAL A 39 3.77 -0.49 -3.84
C VAL A 39 3.35 -1.94 -3.76
N ARG A 40 2.60 -2.37 -4.77
CA ARG A 40 2.11 -3.74 -4.85
C ARG A 40 3.16 -4.74 -5.33
N GLY A 41 3.06 -5.96 -4.82
CA GLY A 41 3.78 -7.12 -5.33
C GLY A 41 5.30 -6.98 -5.26
N ILE A 42 5.82 -6.42 -4.17
CA ILE A 42 7.27 -6.32 -3.94
C ILE A 42 7.68 -6.77 -2.54
N ASP A 43 8.82 -7.43 -2.46
CA ASP A 43 9.50 -7.75 -1.21
C ASP A 43 10.60 -6.73 -0.94
N PHE A 44 10.83 -6.41 0.34
CA PHE A 44 12.02 -5.71 0.80
C PHE A 44 12.66 -6.54 1.92
N LYS A 45 13.89 -7.00 1.71
CA LYS A 45 14.63 -7.80 2.69
C LYS A 45 16.13 -7.57 2.53
N ASP A 46 16.84 -7.45 3.65
CA ASP A 46 18.31 -7.35 3.68
C ASP A 46 18.84 -6.20 2.79
N GLY A 47 18.13 -5.06 2.78
CA GLY A 47 18.49 -3.88 1.98
C GLY A 47 18.23 -4.02 0.48
N ILE A 48 17.52 -5.07 0.05
CA ILE A 48 17.19 -5.33 -1.35
C ILE A 48 15.67 -5.34 -1.54
N VAL A 49 15.21 -4.70 -2.62
CA VAL A 49 13.85 -4.75 -3.14
C VAL A 49 13.81 -5.64 -4.38
N LYS A 50 12.77 -6.46 -4.50
CA LYS A 50 12.49 -7.27 -5.69
C LYS A 50 10.98 -7.42 -5.91
N ALA A 51 10.57 -7.65 -7.15
CA ALA A 51 9.19 -8.06 -7.42
C ALA A 51 8.92 -9.48 -6.90
N ASN A 52 7.72 -9.72 -6.39
CA ASN A 52 7.21 -11.05 -6.06
C ASN A 52 6.09 -11.46 -7.03
N ASN A 53 5.23 -12.40 -6.67
CA ASN A 53 4.20 -12.94 -7.57
C ASN A 53 2.86 -12.17 -7.55
N ASP A 54 2.71 -11.13 -6.72
CA ASP A 54 1.45 -10.37 -6.52
C ASP A 54 0.26 -11.32 -6.28
N ALA A 55 0.48 -12.36 -5.47
CA ALA A 55 -0.54 -13.33 -5.13
C ALA A 55 -1.64 -12.70 -4.27
N ILE A 56 -2.87 -13.14 -4.50
CA ILE A 56 -4.00 -12.70 -3.68
C ILE A 56 -3.89 -13.22 -2.25
N ASN A 57 -4.55 -12.55 -1.30
CA ASN A 57 -4.71 -13.01 0.09
C ASN A 57 -3.40 -13.07 0.91
N GLU A 58 -2.35 -12.38 0.47
CA GLU A 58 -1.06 -12.33 1.14
C GLU A 58 -0.69 -10.88 1.54
N TYR A 59 0.17 -10.75 2.54
CA TYR A 59 0.80 -9.48 2.90
C TYR A 59 2.11 -9.31 2.13
N ASN A 60 2.00 -9.21 0.81
CA ASN A 60 3.11 -9.21 -0.15
C ASN A 60 3.32 -7.84 -0.83
N ASP A 61 2.84 -6.78 -0.19
CA ASP A 61 3.03 -5.39 -0.60
C ASP A 61 3.89 -4.63 0.40
N ALA A 62 4.36 -3.44 -0.01
CA ALA A 62 5.20 -2.60 0.83
C ALA A 62 4.70 -1.16 0.91
N LEU A 63 4.72 -0.59 2.12
CA LEU A 63 4.62 0.85 2.33
C LEU A 63 6.02 1.44 2.53
N PHE A 64 6.31 2.52 1.81
CA PHE A 64 7.46 3.38 2.03
C PHE A 64 6.97 4.70 2.58
N LEU A 65 7.35 5.02 3.81
CA LEU A 65 7.16 6.35 4.39
C LEU A 65 8.43 7.14 4.08
N ILE A 66 8.35 8.19 3.26
CA ILE A 66 9.51 8.88 2.68
C ILE A 66 9.43 10.39 2.93
N ARG A 67 10.55 11.00 3.30
CA ARG A 67 10.76 12.46 3.29
C ARG A 67 12.21 12.82 3.00
N THR A 68 12.45 14.10 2.80
CA THR A 68 13.75 14.73 2.69
C THR A 68 13.84 15.86 3.69
N VAL A 69 14.82 15.82 4.59
CA VAL A 69 15.10 16.86 5.57
C VAL A 69 16.52 17.35 5.34
N ASN A 70 16.71 18.65 5.13
CA ASN A 70 18.03 19.24 4.88
C ASN A 70 18.84 18.50 3.78
N LYS A 71 18.17 18.16 2.67
CA LYS A 71 18.71 17.38 1.54
C LYS A 71 19.11 15.93 1.87
N SER A 72 18.87 15.47 3.09
CA SER A 72 19.06 14.08 3.50
C SER A 72 17.76 13.29 3.35
N LEU A 73 17.84 12.17 2.64
CA LEU A 73 16.75 11.22 2.48
C LEU A 73 16.53 10.46 3.79
N GLU A 74 15.29 10.49 4.28
CA GLU A 74 14.82 9.64 5.36
C GLU A 74 13.66 8.78 4.84
N PHE A 75 13.71 7.48 5.09
CA PHE A 75 12.61 6.59 4.74
C PHE A 75 12.49 5.42 5.71
N LYS A 76 11.28 4.88 5.81
CA LYS A 76 10.93 3.67 6.56
C LYS A 76 10.11 2.74 5.68
N THR A 77 10.20 1.44 5.91
CA THR A 77 9.54 0.41 5.09
C THR A 77 8.71 -0.52 5.96
N TYR A 78 7.48 -0.81 5.52
CA TYR A 78 6.54 -1.67 6.25
C TYR A 78 5.92 -2.71 5.32
N SER A 79 5.84 -3.96 5.78
CA SER A 79 5.13 -5.02 5.07
C SER A 79 3.64 -4.79 5.26
N CYS A 80 2.87 -4.96 4.18
CA CYS A 80 1.43 -4.73 4.19
C CYS A 80 0.75 -5.57 3.11
N THR A 81 -0.57 -5.40 3.02
CA THR A 81 -1.34 -5.62 1.80
C THR A 81 -2.06 -4.31 1.45
N ILE A 82 -2.17 -4.01 0.17
CA ILE A 82 -2.99 -2.95 -0.43
C ILE A 82 -4.17 -3.60 -1.19
N ASP A 83 -4.33 -4.90 -1.01
CA ASP A 83 -5.24 -5.75 -1.75
C ASP A 83 -6.23 -6.43 -0.79
N PRO A 84 -7.45 -6.73 -1.28
CA PRO A 84 -8.44 -7.41 -0.48
C PRO A 84 -8.07 -8.87 -0.23
N GLY A 85 -8.54 -9.41 0.90
CA GLY A 85 -8.38 -10.82 1.22
C GLY A 85 -9.38 -11.73 0.49
N ARG A 86 -9.06 -13.03 0.48
CA ARG A 86 -9.83 -14.06 -0.25
C ARG A 86 -11.29 -14.10 0.19
N TYR A 87 -11.57 -13.93 1.48
CA TYR A 87 -12.94 -13.87 1.99
C TYR A 87 -13.78 -12.83 1.23
N TRP A 88 -13.30 -11.59 1.12
CA TRP A 88 -14.04 -10.49 0.50
C TRP A 88 -14.11 -10.60 -1.01
N LEU A 89 -13.13 -11.29 -1.59
CA LEU A 89 -13.08 -11.67 -3.00
C LEU A 89 -14.18 -12.68 -3.38
N ASN A 90 -14.55 -13.56 -2.45
CA ASN A 90 -15.67 -14.50 -2.64
C ASN A 90 -17.01 -13.90 -2.18
N LYS A 91 -17.00 -13.03 -1.17
CA LYS A 91 -18.17 -12.45 -0.51
C LYS A 91 -18.05 -10.92 -0.45
N PRO A 92 -18.16 -10.21 -1.59
CA PRO A 92 -17.95 -8.77 -1.63
C PRO A 92 -19.00 -8.04 -0.78
N MET A 93 -18.57 -7.00 -0.07
CA MET A 93 -19.47 -6.11 0.67
C MET A 93 -20.36 -5.26 -0.25
N ASN A 94 -19.90 -5.03 -1.49
CA ASN A 94 -20.60 -4.21 -2.45
C ASN A 94 -21.08 -5.10 -3.61
N PRO A 95 -22.33 -4.95 -4.07
CA PRO A 95 -22.86 -5.72 -5.20
C PRO A 95 -22.05 -5.57 -6.50
N ALA A 96 -21.36 -4.44 -6.70
CA ALA A 96 -20.48 -4.22 -7.85
C ALA A 96 -19.13 -4.95 -7.75
N GLY A 97 -18.82 -5.57 -6.61
CA GLY A 97 -17.61 -6.35 -6.39
C GLY A 97 -16.67 -5.82 -5.30
N THR A 98 -15.57 -6.53 -5.12
CA THR A 98 -14.54 -6.23 -4.10
C THR A 98 -13.65 -5.10 -4.56
N ALA A 99 -13.36 -4.14 -3.68
CA ALA A 99 -12.55 -2.98 -4.03
C ALA A 99 -11.05 -3.33 -4.02
N ARG A 100 -10.33 -2.82 -5.03
CA ARG A 100 -8.87 -2.69 -5.04
C ARG A 100 -8.55 -1.24 -5.40
N VAL A 101 -7.80 -0.53 -4.56
CA VAL A 101 -7.49 0.90 -4.78
C VAL A 101 -6.71 1.06 -6.08
N ALA A 102 -7.17 1.92 -7.00
CA ALA A 102 -6.49 2.15 -8.26
C ALA A 102 -5.15 2.86 -8.05
N GLU A 103 -4.16 2.64 -8.92
CA GLU A 103 -2.91 3.43 -8.91
C GLU A 103 -3.23 4.93 -8.99
N GLY A 104 -2.60 5.72 -8.14
CA GLY A 104 -2.85 7.16 -8.05
C GLY A 104 -2.43 7.77 -6.71
N ILE A 105 -2.84 9.02 -6.48
CA ILE A 105 -2.59 9.74 -5.23
C ILE A 105 -3.88 10.06 -4.52
N TYR A 106 -3.88 9.78 -3.22
CA TYR A 106 -5.00 9.97 -2.32
C TYR A 106 -4.57 10.76 -1.08
N LYS A 107 -5.55 11.25 -0.34
CA LYS A 107 -5.34 12.03 0.89
C LYS A 107 -5.99 11.31 2.06
N TYR A 108 -5.23 11.10 3.12
CA TYR A 108 -5.64 10.38 4.33
C TYR A 108 -5.44 11.24 5.56
N LYS A 109 -6.33 11.12 6.55
CA LYS A 109 -6.26 11.86 7.81
C LYS A 109 -6.22 10.90 9.00
N LEU A 110 -5.84 11.42 10.16
CA LEU A 110 -6.00 10.70 11.43
C LEU A 110 -7.47 10.31 11.63
N GLY A 111 -7.68 9.12 12.15
CA GLY A 111 -9.01 8.55 12.31
C GLY A 111 -9.01 7.24 13.08
N MET A 112 -10.09 6.48 12.94
CA MET A 112 -10.32 5.26 13.70
C MET A 112 -10.80 4.13 12.79
N HIS A 113 -10.41 2.91 13.11
CA HIS A 113 -10.91 1.69 12.51
C HIS A 113 -11.29 0.72 13.63
N ARG A 114 -12.59 0.47 13.80
CA ARG A 114 -13.13 -0.44 14.83
C ARG A 114 -12.59 -0.19 16.25
N GLY A 115 -12.56 1.07 16.67
CA GLY A 115 -12.09 1.46 18.00
C GLY A 115 -10.57 1.59 18.15
N HIS A 116 -9.79 1.28 17.11
CA HIS A 116 -8.34 1.50 17.09
C HIS A 116 -7.97 2.70 16.24
N LYS A 117 -6.89 3.38 16.63
CA LYS A 117 -6.29 4.46 15.84
C LYS A 117 -5.92 3.96 14.43
N ALA A 118 -6.24 4.72 13.40
CA ALA A 118 -5.99 4.38 12.00
C ALA A 118 -5.90 5.65 11.13
N PHE A 119 -5.75 5.48 9.81
CA PHE A 119 -5.92 6.58 8.86
C PHE A 119 -7.14 6.35 7.99
N ASN A 120 -8.08 7.31 7.99
CA ASN A 120 -9.27 7.27 7.16
C ASN A 120 -9.11 8.20 5.95
N GLN A 121 -9.99 8.01 4.95
CA GLN A 121 -10.09 8.89 3.80
C GLN A 121 -10.31 10.36 4.20
N TYR A 122 -9.41 11.24 3.77
CA TYR A 122 -9.63 12.68 3.80
C TYR A 122 -10.38 13.15 2.54
N ALA A 123 -10.08 12.52 1.39
CA ALA A 123 -10.74 12.76 0.12
C ALA A 123 -11.25 11.45 -0.51
N LYS A 124 -12.07 11.57 -1.56
CA LYS A 124 -12.55 10.41 -2.33
C LYS A 124 -11.37 9.61 -2.88
N VAL A 125 -11.49 8.28 -2.86
CA VAL A 125 -10.53 7.35 -3.46
C VAL A 125 -11.14 6.69 -4.68
N THR A 126 -10.30 6.32 -5.64
CA THR A 126 -10.70 5.58 -6.83
C THR A 126 -10.38 4.11 -6.63
N VAL A 127 -11.36 3.24 -6.91
CA VAL A 127 -11.20 1.80 -6.78
C VAL A 127 -11.65 1.10 -8.05
N ASN A 128 -10.93 0.04 -8.39
CA ASN A 128 -11.34 -0.95 -9.36
C ASN A 128 -12.07 -2.07 -8.61
N ARG A 129 -13.28 -2.40 -9.06
CA ARG A 129 -14.13 -3.43 -8.47
C ARG A 129 -13.97 -4.74 -9.21
N TYR A 130 -13.74 -5.82 -8.49
CA TYR A 130 -13.61 -7.17 -9.05
C TYR A 130 -14.85 -8.01 -8.71
N ALA A 131 -15.44 -8.65 -9.72
CA ALA A 131 -16.63 -9.48 -9.56
C ALA A 131 -16.35 -10.64 -8.58
N PRO A 132 -17.33 -11.08 -7.78
CA PRO A 132 -17.13 -12.23 -6.91
C PRO A 132 -16.65 -13.46 -7.67
N HIS A 133 -15.63 -14.13 -7.14
CA HIS A 133 -15.07 -15.31 -7.76
C HIS A 133 -15.84 -16.58 -7.37
N GLN A 134 -16.65 -17.11 -8.29
CA GLN A 134 -17.46 -18.32 -8.08
C GLN A 134 -16.92 -19.50 -8.91
N ASN A 135 -15.86 -20.15 -8.39
CA ASN A 135 -15.55 -21.59 -8.53
C ASN A 135 -15.48 -22.30 -9.90
N THR A 136 -14.79 -21.75 -10.91
CA THR A 136 -14.23 -22.61 -11.99
C THR A 136 -12.72 -22.43 -12.24
N LYS A 137 -12.12 -21.31 -11.80
CA LYS A 137 -10.67 -21.08 -11.91
C LYS A 137 -10.16 -20.21 -10.75
N PRO A 138 -9.64 -20.76 -9.64
CA PRO A 138 -9.22 -19.96 -8.48
C PRO A 138 -8.28 -18.82 -8.86
N TRP A 139 -8.53 -17.63 -8.31
CA TRP A 139 -7.63 -16.49 -8.44
C TRP A 139 -6.26 -16.81 -7.84
N PHE A 140 -5.23 -16.71 -8.67
CA PHE A 140 -3.84 -16.91 -8.26
C PHE A 140 -3.02 -15.63 -8.29
N LYS A 141 -3.32 -14.71 -9.23
CA LYS A 141 -2.56 -13.46 -9.44
C LYS A 141 -3.48 -12.38 -9.97
N TRP A 142 -3.28 -11.14 -9.55
CA TRP A 142 -4.09 -10.00 -9.99
C TRP A 142 -4.00 -9.68 -11.47
N LYS A 143 -2.83 -9.90 -12.08
CA LYS A 143 -2.60 -9.62 -13.50
C LYS A 143 -3.45 -10.48 -14.46
N ASP A 144 -3.99 -11.58 -13.96
CA ASP A 144 -4.80 -12.52 -14.74
C ASP A 144 -6.30 -12.13 -14.68
N GLU A 145 -6.63 -11.03 -13.98
CA GLU A 145 -8.00 -10.60 -13.69
C GLU A 145 -8.30 -9.20 -14.26
N SER A 146 -9.55 -8.99 -14.67
CA SER A 146 -10.06 -7.70 -15.13
C SER A 146 -11.09 -7.15 -14.14
N SER A 147 -11.00 -5.85 -13.85
CA SER A 147 -12.03 -5.18 -13.06
C SER A 147 -13.32 -4.99 -13.87
N VAL A 148 -14.45 -5.05 -13.18
CA VAL A 148 -15.79 -4.86 -13.75
C VAL A 148 -16.10 -3.38 -13.93
N VAL A 149 -15.73 -2.56 -12.96
CA VAL A 149 -16.03 -1.13 -12.94
C VAL A 149 -15.02 -0.36 -12.09
N THR A 150 -14.78 0.89 -12.48
CA THR A 150 -14.01 1.86 -11.69
C THR A 150 -14.95 2.87 -11.03
N GLN A 151 -14.75 3.13 -9.74
CA GLN A 151 -15.61 4.04 -8.96
C GLN A 151 -14.76 4.98 -8.10
N THR A 152 -15.23 6.22 -7.92
CA THR A 152 -14.58 7.21 -7.04
C THR A 152 -15.53 7.69 -5.95
N GLY A 153 -15.13 7.56 -4.68
CA GLY A 153 -16.02 7.87 -3.56
C GLY A 153 -15.41 7.71 -2.17
N PHE A 154 -16.26 7.87 -1.16
CA PHE A 154 -15.94 7.48 0.22
C PHE A 154 -16.46 6.07 0.46
N PHE A 155 -15.55 5.14 0.71
CA PHE A 155 -15.81 3.71 0.81
C PHE A 155 -15.34 3.10 2.14
N ALA A 156 -14.93 3.92 3.10
CA ALA A 156 -14.29 3.50 4.35
C ALA A 156 -13.04 2.62 4.10
N ILE A 157 -12.23 3.02 3.11
CA ILE A 157 -10.96 2.37 2.80
C ILE A 157 -9.89 3.03 3.65
N ASP A 158 -9.49 2.33 4.70
CA ASP A 158 -8.58 2.82 5.73
C ASP A 158 -7.16 2.29 5.55
N ILE A 159 -6.19 2.90 6.24
CA ILE A 159 -4.85 2.34 6.47
C ILE A 159 -4.75 1.95 7.94
N HIS A 160 -4.56 0.66 8.22
CA HIS A 160 -4.64 0.15 9.58
C HIS A 160 -3.76 -1.08 9.85
N ALA A 161 -3.64 -1.47 11.12
CA ALA A 161 -2.98 -2.71 11.54
C ALA A 161 -3.94 -3.91 11.38
N LYS A 162 -3.40 -5.14 11.36
CA LYS A 162 -4.23 -6.35 11.39
C LYS A 162 -4.69 -6.67 12.82
N SER A 163 -5.92 -7.15 12.98
CA SER A 163 -6.46 -7.53 14.31
C SER A 163 -6.07 -8.94 14.77
N SER A 164 -5.29 -9.69 13.99
CA SER A 164 -4.85 -11.04 14.34
C SER A 164 -3.44 -11.33 13.84
N SER A 165 -2.81 -12.39 14.34
CA SER A 165 -1.50 -12.87 13.87
C SER A 165 -1.57 -13.68 12.57
N SER A 166 -2.73 -13.73 11.90
CA SER A 166 -2.91 -14.46 10.65
C SER A 166 -1.84 -14.11 9.61
N LYS A 167 -1.36 -15.14 8.91
CA LYS A 167 -0.48 -15.01 7.74
C LYS A 167 -1.23 -14.59 6.48
N PHE A 168 -2.54 -14.86 6.43
CA PHE A 168 -3.42 -14.54 5.31
C PHE A 168 -4.26 -13.31 5.60
N VAL A 169 -4.58 -12.55 4.56
CA VAL A 169 -5.37 -11.30 4.67
C VAL A 169 -6.81 -11.61 5.08
N GLU A 170 -7.46 -12.55 4.42
CA GLU A 170 -8.84 -12.98 4.69
C GLU A 170 -9.80 -11.82 4.93
N MET A 171 -10.43 -11.76 6.12
CA MET A 171 -11.40 -10.73 6.46
C MET A 171 -10.75 -9.39 6.85
N ALA A 172 -9.42 -9.31 6.94
CA ALA A 172 -8.73 -8.11 7.40
C ALA A 172 -8.86 -6.94 6.43
N SER A 173 -9.04 -7.20 5.12
CA SER A 173 -9.19 -6.14 4.11
C SER A 173 -10.25 -6.45 3.07
N ALA A 174 -11.29 -5.61 3.00
CA ALA A 174 -12.22 -5.56 1.87
C ALA A 174 -11.78 -4.58 0.76
N GLY A 175 -10.55 -4.04 0.88
CA GLY A 175 -9.99 -2.99 0.03
C GLY A 175 -9.13 -1.96 0.78
N CYS A 176 -9.01 -2.09 2.11
CA CYS A 176 -8.10 -1.30 2.95
C CYS A 176 -6.63 -1.64 2.73
N THR A 177 -5.75 -0.73 3.11
CA THR A 177 -4.32 -1.00 3.27
C THR A 177 -4.08 -1.51 4.68
N VAL A 178 -3.58 -2.74 4.82
CA VAL A 178 -3.40 -3.39 6.13
C VAL A 178 -1.94 -3.72 6.33
N LEU A 179 -1.31 -3.12 7.35
CA LEU A 179 0.06 -3.46 7.72
C LEU A 179 0.10 -4.89 8.27
N ASN A 180 1.17 -5.62 7.95
CA ASN A 180 1.43 -6.98 8.44
C ASN A 180 1.98 -6.96 9.88
N SER A 181 1.27 -6.25 10.74
CA SER A 181 1.61 -6.00 12.14
C SER A 181 0.32 -5.75 12.91
N THR A 182 0.22 -6.26 14.13
CA THR A 182 -0.91 -6.03 15.02
C THR A 182 -0.90 -4.61 15.60
N TRP A 183 -2.00 -4.21 16.22
CA TRP A 183 -2.17 -2.89 16.84
C TRP A 183 -1.14 -2.55 17.92
N THR A 184 -0.48 -3.56 18.48
CA THR A 184 0.52 -3.41 19.55
C THR A 184 1.94 -3.67 19.06
N ASP A 185 2.11 -4.10 17.81
CA ASP A 185 3.44 -4.42 17.29
C ASP A 185 4.25 -3.13 17.06
N PRO A 186 5.58 -3.15 17.32
CA PRO A 186 6.43 -1.98 17.17
C PRO A 186 6.33 -1.32 15.79
N SER A 187 6.19 -2.11 14.72
CA SER A 187 6.09 -1.59 13.34
C SER A 187 4.83 -0.74 13.13
N TRP A 188 3.68 -1.14 13.69
CA TRP A 188 2.45 -0.33 13.62
C TRP A 188 2.58 0.93 14.46
N LEU A 189 3.06 0.79 15.70
CA LEU A 189 3.22 1.93 16.63
C LEU A 189 4.18 2.97 16.05
N GLU A 190 5.27 2.54 15.42
CA GLU A 190 6.22 3.44 14.75
C GLU A 190 5.59 4.12 13.53
N PHE A 191 4.96 3.35 12.64
CA PHE A 191 4.29 3.88 11.45
C PHE A 191 3.26 4.96 11.82
N TYR A 192 2.35 4.60 12.72
CA TYR A 192 1.25 5.47 13.12
C TYR A 192 1.77 6.72 13.84
N SER A 193 2.64 6.56 14.84
CA SER A 193 3.15 7.71 15.62
C SER A 193 4.04 8.66 14.81
N THR A 194 4.77 8.16 13.81
CA THR A 194 5.57 8.99 12.90
C THR A 194 4.66 9.93 12.11
N ILE A 195 3.56 9.40 11.56
CA ILE A 195 2.60 10.19 10.78
C ILE A 195 1.75 11.09 11.69
N GLU A 196 1.31 10.61 12.85
CA GLU A 196 0.54 11.40 13.83
C GLU A 196 1.31 12.65 14.25
N LYS A 197 2.61 12.51 14.56
CA LYS A 197 3.49 13.63 14.87
C LYS A 197 3.64 14.59 13.69
N ALA A 198 3.81 14.05 12.48
CA ALA A 198 3.96 14.87 11.27
C ALA A 198 2.71 15.70 10.95
N ILE A 199 1.53 15.10 11.07
CA ILE A 199 0.26 15.77 10.86
C ILE A 199 0.05 16.85 11.92
N SER A 200 0.27 16.51 13.20
CA SER A 200 0.04 17.42 14.33
C SER A 200 1.02 18.59 14.37
N ALA A 201 2.33 18.34 14.19
CA ALA A 201 3.37 19.37 14.29
C ALA A 201 3.26 20.47 13.22
N HIS A 202 2.62 20.16 12.10
CA HIS A 202 2.50 21.08 10.96
C HIS A 202 1.05 21.49 10.69
N SER A 203 0.11 21.19 11.60
CA SER A 203 -1.33 21.42 11.42
C SER A 203 -1.83 20.96 10.04
N GLN A 204 -1.31 19.84 9.56
CA GLN A 204 -1.69 19.31 8.25
C GLN A 204 -3.06 18.65 8.37
N ALA A 205 -3.95 18.90 7.42
CA ALA A 205 -5.25 18.25 7.40
C ALA A 205 -5.17 16.78 6.94
N TYR A 206 -4.10 16.40 6.23
CA TYR A 206 -3.93 15.08 5.64
C TYR A 206 -2.45 14.76 5.37
N ILE A 207 -2.17 13.48 5.14
CA ILE A 207 -0.96 12.95 4.52
C ILE A 207 -1.26 12.45 3.10
N CYS A 208 -0.32 12.63 2.18
CA CYS A 208 -0.41 12.07 0.83
C CYS A 208 -0.12 10.57 0.86
N TYR A 209 -0.97 9.79 0.21
CA TYR A 209 -0.81 8.37 0.00
C TYR A 209 -0.83 8.05 -1.51
N CYS A 210 0.34 7.69 -2.04
CA CYS A 210 0.50 7.24 -3.42
C CYS A 210 0.42 5.72 -3.47
N VAL A 211 -0.43 5.16 -4.33
CA VAL A 211 -0.57 3.72 -4.57
C VAL A 211 -0.02 3.42 -5.95
N LEU A 212 0.90 2.45 -6.06
CA LEU A 212 1.49 2.00 -7.31
C LEU A 212 1.22 0.51 -7.53
N ASP A 213 0.85 0.16 -8.76
CA ASP A 213 0.69 -1.23 -9.17
C ASP A 213 2.04 -1.91 -9.40
N GLN A 214 2.05 -3.25 -9.36
CA GLN A 214 3.28 -4.02 -9.55
C GLN A 214 3.94 -3.76 -10.92
N SER A 215 3.15 -3.50 -11.97
CA SER A 215 3.68 -3.17 -13.31
C SER A 215 4.52 -1.90 -13.31
N THR A 216 4.06 -0.87 -12.58
CA THR A 216 4.81 0.36 -12.34
C THR A 216 6.07 0.07 -11.53
N ALA A 217 5.95 -0.72 -10.46
CA ALA A 217 7.09 -1.11 -9.63
C ALA A 217 8.17 -1.87 -10.43
N ALA A 218 7.77 -2.78 -11.30
CA ALA A 218 8.66 -3.55 -12.17
C ALA A 218 9.42 -2.65 -13.15
N THR A 219 8.76 -1.62 -13.69
CA THR A 219 9.42 -0.60 -14.53
C THR A 219 10.45 0.19 -13.75
N ILE A 220 10.13 0.57 -12.50
CA ILE A 220 11.07 1.28 -11.61
C ILE A 220 12.26 0.40 -11.24
N LEU A 221 12.05 -0.91 -11.09
CA LEU A 221 13.08 -1.90 -10.76
C LEU A 221 14.05 -2.21 -11.91
N SER A 222 13.62 -2.04 -13.18
CA SER A 222 14.46 -2.25 -14.38
C SER A 222 15.55 -1.21 -14.55
#